data_AF-A0A9P4PJ51-F1
#
_entry.id   AF-A0A9P4PJ51-F1
#
_cell.length_a   1.000
_cell.length_b   1.000
_cell.length_c   1.000
_cell.angle_alpha   90.00
_cell.angle_beta   90.00
_cell.angle_gamma   90.00
#
_symmetry.space_group_name_H-M   'P 1'
#
loop_
_entity.id
_entity.type
_entity.pdbx_description
1 polymer ?
#
loop_
_entity_poly.entity_id
_entity_poly.type
_entity_poly.pdbx_seq_one_letter_code
_entity_poly.pdbx_strand_id
1 'polypeptide(L)'
;MRPQCASLLGGFSVAIIYRYLDIGLIYRWNFGDRGPASPLSTPDTPARSRATTHTLSDGTVFEQLKYGWYTLWSFCHVNTPYEVKNVPRFSRYDPTYVPSGHRFVLKQISTAAACYVFLDLLGQERPP
;
A
#
# COMPACT_ATOMS: atom_id res chain seq x y z
N MET A 1 -10.10 -18.69 23.17
CA MET A 1 -10.29 -18.11 21.81
C MET A 1 -8.98 -17.47 21.32
N ARG A 2 -8.17 -18.17 20.51
CA ARG A 2 -6.95 -17.63 19.87
C ARG A 2 -6.69 -18.04 18.39
N PRO A 3 -7.45 -18.94 17.71
CA PRO A 3 -7.07 -19.39 16.35
C PRO A 3 -7.45 -18.41 15.22
N GLN A 4 -8.38 -17.48 15.44
CA GLN A 4 -8.91 -16.62 14.37
C GLN A 4 -7.91 -15.52 13.96
N CYS A 5 -7.23 -14.87 14.92
CA CYS A 5 -6.19 -13.88 14.61
C CYS A 5 -4.99 -14.50 13.89
N ALA A 6 -4.63 -15.75 14.24
CA ALA A 6 -3.56 -16.48 13.58
C ALA A 6 -3.91 -16.78 12.11
N SER A 7 -5.16 -17.10 11.82
CA SER A 7 -5.63 -17.34 10.44
C SER A 7 -5.63 -16.06 9.60
N LEU A 8 -6.04 -14.92 10.16
CA LEU A 8 -5.96 -13.62 9.48
C LEU A 8 -4.52 -13.22 9.18
N LEU A 9 -3.61 -13.42 10.13
CA LEU A 9 -2.20 -13.12 9.96
C LEU A 9 -1.56 -14.04 8.91
N GLY A 10 -1.97 -15.31 8.85
CA GLY A 10 -1.56 -16.26 7.83
C GLY A 10 -2.04 -15.90 6.43
N GLY A 11 -3.29 -15.42 6.28
CA GLY A 11 -3.78 -14.93 5.00
C GLY A 11 -3.04 -13.66 4.54
N PHE A 12 -2.79 -12.74 5.46
CA PHE A 12 -2.08 -11.50 5.18
C PHE A 12 -0.61 -11.73 4.82
N SER A 13 0.07 -12.68 5.46
CA SER A 13 1.45 -13.01 5.14
C SER A 13 1.61 -13.55 3.71
N VAL A 14 0.68 -14.41 3.26
CA VAL A 14 0.65 -14.89 1.87
C VAL A 14 0.44 -13.73 0.89
N ALA A 15 -0.42 -12.77 1.22
CA ALA A 15 -0.62 -11.58 0.39
C ALA A 15 0.64 -10.74 0.26
N ILE A 16 1.43 -10.58 1.33
CA ILE A 16 2.74 -9.89 1.28
C ILE A 16 3.72 -10.64 0.37
N ILE A 17 3.79 -11.96 0.46
CA ILE A 17 4.69 -12.78 -0.39
C ILE A 17 4.29 -12.63 -1.85
N TYR A 18 3.01 -12.78 -2.17
CA TYR A 18 2.51 -12.59 -3.54
C TYR A 18 2.82 -11.19 -4.05
N ARG A 19 2.66 -10.18 -3.19
CA ARG A 19 2.97 -8.78 -3.50
C ARG A 19 4.46 -8.56 -3.79
N TYR A 20 5.34 -9.19 -3.02
CA TYR A 20 6.78 -9.15 -3.28
C TYR A 20 7.14 -9.81 -4.62
N LEU A 21 6.52 -10.95 -4.94
CA LEU A 21 6.73 -11.62 -6.23
C LEU A 21 6.21 -10.77 -7.40
N ASP A 22 5.03 -10.18 -7.28
CA ASP A 22 4.46 -9.30 -8.30
C ASP A 22 5.37 -8.09 -8.59
N ILE A 23 5.77 -7.36 -7.55
CA ILE A 23 6.62 -6.16 -7.71
C ILE A 23 8.05 -6.52 -8.15
N GLY A 24 8.66 -7.50 -7.48
CA GLY A 24 10.08 -7.83 -7.65
C GLY A 24 10.35 -8.68 -8.87
N LEU A 25 9.47 -9.64 -9.18
CA LEU A 25 9.66 -10.61 -10.27
C LEU A 25 8.95 -10.19 -11.55
N ILE A 26 7.67 -9.78 -11.47
CA ILE A 26 6.86 -9.48 -12.66
C ILE A 26 7.14 -8.06 -13.15
N TYR A 27 6.97 -7.06 -12.29
CA TYR A 27 7.17 -5.65 -12.67
C TYR A 27 8.62 -5.17 -12.55
N ARG A 28 9.49 -5.96 -11.89
CA ARG A 28 10.92 -5.68 -11.69
C ARG A 28 11.16 -4.24 -11.21
N TRP A 29 10.52 -3.85 -10.11
CA TRP A 29 10.69 -2.50 -9.58
C TRP A 29 12.11 -2.28 -9.08
N ASN A 30 12.65 -1.11 -9.42
CA ASN A 30 13.99 -0.70 -9.01
C ASN A 30 13.94 0.62 -8.25
N PHE A 31 14.85 0.80 -7.29
CA PHE A 31 15.02 2.06 -6.58
C PHE A 31 15.52 3.18 -7.50
N GLY A 32 16.42 2.84 -8.44
CA GLY A 32 16.98 3.81 -9.39
C GLY A 32 15.90 4.47 -10.25
N ASP A 33 14.93 3.67 -10.71
CA ASP A 33 13.86 4.12 -11.59
C ASP A 33 12.60 4.56 -10.85
N ARG A 34 12.55 4.34 -9.51
CA ARG A 34 11.38 4.58 -8.65
C ARG A 34 10.07 4.05 -9.25
N GLY A 35 10.16 2.89 -9.91
CA GLY A 35 9.08 2.28 -10.69
C GLY A 35 9.51 0.97 -11.35
N PRO A 36 8.66 0.39 -12.23
CA PRO A 36 8.97 -0.82 -12.96
C PRO A 36 10.11 -0.57 -13.98
N ALA A 37 11.14 -1.41 -13.94
CA ALA A 37 12.27 -1.32 -14.86
C ALA A 37 11.93 -1.76 -16.30
N SER A 38 10.73 -2.30 -16.54
CA SER A 38 10.32 -2.81 -17.85
C SER A 38 9.26 -1.93 -18.51
N PRO A 39 9.44 -1.51 -19.77
CA PRO A 39 8.45 -0.71 -20.51
C PRO A 39 7.24 -1.52 -21.01
N LEU A 40 7.13 -2.80 -20.68
CA LEU A 40 6.24 -3.75 -21.38
C LEU A 40 4.73 -3.56 -21.10
N SER A 41 4.32 -2.68 -20.18
CA SER A 41 2.92 -2.64 -19.71
C SER A 41 2.28 -1.25 -19.53
N THR A 42 2.83 -0.18 -20.12
CA THR A 42 2.15 1.13 -20.04
C THR A 42 1.48 1.46 -21.38
N PRO A 43 0.14 1.37 -21.50
CA PRO A 43 -0.58 1.98 -22.60
C PRO A 43 -0.57 3.50 -22.41
N ASP A 44 -0.10 4.23 -23.44
CA ASP A 44 -0.27 5.65 -23.76
C ASP A 44 -0.93 6.54 -22.68
N THR A 45 -0.29 6.67 -21.53
CA THR A 45 -0.57 7.81 -20.65
C THR A 45 0.42 8.90 -21.05
N PRO A 46 -0.03 10.12 -21.41
CA PRO A 46 0.89 11.17 -21.81
C PRO A 46 1.89 11.37 -20.69
N ALA A 47 3.13 11.05 -21.02
CA ALA A 47 4.32 11.18 -20.24
C ALA A 47 4.40 12.61 -19.69
N ARG A 48 3.81 12.85 -18.51
CA ARG A 48 4.35 13.82 -17.55
C ARG A 48 5.53 13.17 -16.83
N SER A 49 6.37 12.50 -17.61
CA SER A 49 7.73 12.12 -17.26
C SER A 49 8.48 13.42 -17.09
N ARG A 50 8.48 13.95 -15.87
CA ARG A 50 9.74 14.47 -15.34
C ARG A 50 10.67 13.26 -15.28
N ALA A 51 11.24 12.92 -16.44
CA ALA A 51 12.53 12.28 -16.52
C ALA A 51 13.53 13.29 -15.93
N THR A 52 13.49 13.45 -14.61
CA THR A 52 14.71 13.79 -13.90
C THR A 52 15.55 12.54 -14.03
N THR A 53 16.43 12.56 -15.03
CA THR A 53 17.63 11.75 -15.13
C THR A 53 18.42 11.95 -13.84
N HIS A 54 17.98 11.34 -12.74
CA HIS A 54 18.82 11.15 -11.56
C HIS A 54 19.70 9.97 -11.90
N THR A 55 20.82 10.29 -12.54
CA THR A 55 21.98 9.42 -12.57
C THR A 55 22.25 8.92 -11.15
N LEU A 56 22.19 7.60 -11.01
CA LEU A 56 23.02 6.80 -10.10
C LEU A 56 22.76 7.00 -8.60
N SER A 57 22.05 6.03 -8.01
CA SER A 57 22.55 5.23 -6.87
C SER A 57 23.01 5.89 -5.55
N ASP A 58 22.89 7.20 -5.33
CA ASP A 58 23.33 7.86 -4.08
C ASP A 58 22.18 8.13 -3.09
N GLY A 59 21.18 7.25 -3.06
CA GLY A 59 20.21 7.25 -1.99
C GLY A 59 20.81 6.60 -0.75
N THR A 60 20.82 7.31 0.39
CA THR A 60 21.12 6.74 1.71
C THR A 60 20.34 5.44 1.88
N VAL A 61 20.94 4.41 2.49
CA VAL A 61 20.30 3.08 2.72
C VAL A 61 18.90 3.23 3.34
N PHE A 62 18.70 4.26 4.16
CA PHE A 62 17.41 4.61 4.73
C PHE A 62 16.33 4.98 3.69
N GLU A 63 16.66 5.74 2.66
CA GLU A 63 15.72 6.08 1.58
C GLU A 63 15.39 4.86 0.71
N GLN A 64 16.34 3.94 0.53
CA GLN A 64 16.08 2.65 -0.14
C GLN A 64 15.13 1.79 0.69
N LEU A 65 15.35 1.69 2.00
CA LEU A 65 14.47 0.96 2.92
C LEU A 65 13.07 1.57 2.95
N LYS A 66 12.98 2.90 3.04
CA LYS A 66 11.72 3.65 3.01
C LYS A 66 10.96 3.43 1.70
N TYR A 67 11.66 3.41 0.57
CA TYR A 67 11.06 3.08 -0.73
C TYR A 67 10.55 1.64 -0.76
N GLY A 68 11.36 0.67 -0.32
CA GLY A 68 10.95 -0.73 -0.25
C GLY A 68 9.74 -0.93 0.66
N TRP A 69 9.76 -0.30 1.84
CA TRP A 69 8.65 -0.30 2.79
C TRP A 69 7.38 0.28 2.16
N TYR A 70 7.46 1.48 1.59
CA TYR A 70 6.32 2.10 0.93
C TYR A 70 5.74 1.21 -0.18
N THR A 71 6.61 0.63 -1.01
CA THR A 71 6.22 -0.21 -2.15
C THR A 71 5.53 -1.50 -1.68
N LEU A 72 6.04 -2.13 -0.63
CA LEU A 72 5.47 -3.35 -0.07
C LEU A 72 4.08 -3.12 0.53
N TRP A 73 3.89 -2.01 1.24
CA TRP A 73 2.64 -1.68 1.93
C TRP A 73 1.61 -0.96 1.04
N SER A 74 1.99 -0.51 -0.15
CA SER A 74 1.11 0.22 -1.07
C SER A 74 0.58 -0.70 -2.17
N PHE A 75 -0.52 -1.42 -1.92
CA PHE A 75 -1.10 -2.34 -2.91
C PHE A 75 -1.68 -1.63 -4.15
N CYS A 76 -2.29 -0.46 -3.96
CA CYS A 76 -2.93 0.28 -5.04
C CYS A 76 -2.07 1.42 -5.62
N HIS A 77 -0.88 1.65 -5.05
CA HIS A 77 0.01 2.78 -5.36
C HIS A 77 -0.72 4.13 -5.54
N VAL A 78 -1.63 4.43 -4.61
CA VAL A 78 -2.48 5.63 -4.64
C VAL A 78 -1.63 6.90 -4.75
N ASN A 79 -2.04 7.83 -5.62
CA ASN A 79 -1.32 9.08 -5.90
C ASN A 79 0.09 8.90 -6.49
N THR A 80 0.36 7.77 -7.15
CA THR A 80 1.59 7.56 -7.93
C THR A 80 1.25 7.40 -9.42
N PRO A 81 2.24 7.48 -10.32
CA PRO A 81 2.02 7.21 -11.75
C PRO A 81 1.53 5.79 -12.05
N TYR A 82 1.70 4.85 -11.12
CA TYR A 82 1.38 3.42 -11.28
C TYR A 82 0.12 3.03 -10.49
N GLU A 83 -0.79 3.99 -10.29
CA GLU A 83 -2.05 3.79 -9.58
C GLU A 83 -2.96 2.79 -10.33
N VAL A 84 -3.59 1.89 -9.57
CA VAL A 84 -4.50 0.89 -10.14
C VAL A 84 -5.76 1.58 -10.69
N LYS A 85 -6.28 1.07 -11.80
CA LYS A 85 -7.51 1.60 -12.42
C LYS A 85 -8.67 1.59 -11.42
N ASN A 86 -9.55 2.58 -11.51
CA ASN A 86 -10.74 2.75 -10.67
C ASN A 86 -10.49 3.07 -9.19
N VAL A 87 -9.29 3.52 -8.82
CA VAL A 87 -9.05 4.08 -7.49
C VAL A 87 -9.45 5.57 -7.50
N PRO A 88 -10.30 6.03 -6.55
CA PRO A 88 -10.57 7.45 -6.44
C PRO A 88 -9.30 8.17 -6.02
N ARG A 89 -8.93 9.22 -6.77
CA ARG A 89 -7.74 10.00 -6.46
C ARG A 89 -7.94 10.70 -5.12
N PHE A 90 -6.96 10.64 -4.21
CA PHE A 90 -7.08 11.30 -2.91
C PHE A 90 -6.36 12.64 -2.91
N SER A 91 -7.05 13.72 -2.55
CA SER A 91 -6.38 15.01 -2.33
C SER A 91 -5.68 15.04 -0.96
N ARG A 92 -4.44 15.53 -0.93
CA ARG A 92 -3.68 15.80 0.31
C ARG A 92 -3.80 17.25 0.79
N TYR A 93 -4.09 18.18 -0.12
CA TYR A 93 -4.01 19.61 0.14
C TYR A 93 -5.37 20.27 0.29
N ASP A 94 -6.42 19.66 -0.28
CA ASP A 94 -7.77 20.16 -0.17
C ASP A 94 -8.55 19.36 0.90
N PRO A 95 -8.84 19.94 2.08
CA PRO A 95 -9.58 19.27 3.14
C PRO A 95 -11.08 19.10 2.83
N THR A 96 -11.59 19.78 1.80
CA THR A 96 -12.99 19.69 1.37
C THR A 96 -13.22 18.62 0.30
N TYR A 97 -12.15 18.20 -0.36
CA TYR A 97 -12.19 17.16 -1.38
C TYR A 97 -12.54 15.78 -0.78
N VAL A 98 -13.54 15.12 -1.35
CA VAL A 98 -13.94 13.76 -0.98
C VAL A 98 -13.56 12.80 -2.12
N PRO A 99 -12.76 11.75 -1.87
CA PRO A 99 -12.20 11.33 -0.58
C PRO A 99 -10.87 12.02 -0.22
N SER A 100 -10.77 12.57 0.99
CA SER A 100 -9.49 13.02 1.56
C SER A 100 -8.78 11.84 2.26
N GLY A 101 -7.46 11.71 2.07
CA GLY A 101 -6.70 10.57 2.59
C GLY A 101 -6.79 10.39 4.11
N HIS A 102 -6.60 11.47 4.89
CA HIS A 102 -6.62 11.39 6.35
C HIS A 102 -7.99 11.03 6.92
N ARG A 103 -9.09 11.59 6.36
CA ARG A 103 -10.44 11.22 6.80
C ARG A 103 -10.75 9.76 6.50
N PHE A 104 -10.29 9.26 5.35
CA PHE A 104 -10.44 7.84 5.01
C PHE A 104 -9.71 6.95 6.02
N VAL A 105 -8.43 7.24 6.30
CA VAL A 105 -7.63 6.48 7.26
C VAL A 105 -8.23 6.52 8.67
N LEU A 106 -8.61 7.70 9.16
CA LEU A 106 -9.24 7.84 10.48
C LEU A 106 -10.55 7.05 10.57
N LYS A 107 -11.40 7.12 9.54
CA LYS A 107 -12.63 6.34 9.49
C LYS A 107 -12.32 4.84 9.54
N GLN A 108 -11.38 4.36 8.74
CA GLN A 108 -11.02 2.93 8.73
C GLN A 108 -10.45 2.46 10.07
N ILE A 109 -9.56 3.25 10.70
CA ILE A 109 -9.01 2.94 12.02
C ILE A 109 -10.12 2.90 13.06
N SER A 110 -11.05 3.88 13.04
CA SER A 110 -12.17 3.92 13.98
C SER A 110 -13.10 2.71 13.84
N THR A 111 -13.39 2.29 12.60
CA THR A 111 -14.18 1.08 12.35
C THR A 111 -13.45 -0.17 12.82
N ALA A 112 -12.15 -0.30 12.53
CA ALA A 112 -11.36 -1.43 13.00
C ALA A 112 -11.30 -1.51 14.54
N ALA A 113 -11.12 -0.37 15.21
CA ALA A 113 -11.14 -0.27 16.67
C ALA A 113 -12.50 -0.68 17.25
N ALA A 114 -13.60 -0.20 16.64
CA ALA A 114 -14.95 -0.57 17.06
C ALA A 114 -15.20 -2.08 16.89
N CYS A 115 -14.78 -2.68 15.78
CA CYS A 115 -14.87 -4.13 15.56
C CYS A 115 -14.06 -4.90 16.60
N TYR A 116 -12.86 -4.44 16.94
CA TYR A 116 -12.02 -5.08 17.94
C TYR A 116 -12.66 -5.06 19.33
N VAL A 117 -13.18 -3.90 19.75
CA VAL A 117 -13.91 -3.76 21.03
C VAL A 117 -15.14 -4.65 21.06
N PHE A 118 -15.91 -4.70 19.96
CA PHE A 118 -17.08 -5.56 19.88
C PHE A 118 -16.73 -7.06 20.01
N LEU A 119 -15.65 -7.51 19.35
CA LEU A 119 -15.17 -8.88 19.48
C LEU A 119 -14.68 -9.19 20.90
N ASP A 120 -14.03 -8.23 21.57
CA ASP A 120 -13.57 -8.39 22.96
C ASP A 120 -14.75 -8.54 23.92
N LEU A 121 -15.82 -7.75 23.73
CA LEU A 121 -17.05 -7.86 24.51
C LEU A 121 -17.76 -9.21 24.31
N LEU A 122 -17.87 -9.69 23.07
CA LEU A 122 -18.45 -11.01 22.79
C LEU A 122 -17.60 -12.17 23.35
N GLY A 123 -16.28 -12.01 23.41
CA GLY A 123 -15.37 -13.00 23.97
C GLY A 123 -15.41 -13.12 25.49
N GLN A 124 -16.10 -12.23 26.19
CA GLN A 124 -16.24 -12.24 27.65
C GLN A 124 -17.34 -13.19 28.14
N GLU A 125 -18.10 -13.86 27.27
CA GLU A 125 -19.06 -14.88 27.68
C GLU A 125 -18.32 -16.09 28.29
N ARG A 126 -18.53 -16.24 29.60
CA ARG A 126 -17.94 -17.28 30.47
C ARG A 126 -18.47 -18.66 30.05
N PRO A 127 -17.61 -19.70 29.92
CA PRO A 127 -18.13 -21.05 29.73
C PRO A 127 -18.91 -21.49 30.99
N PRO A 128 -20.03 -22.22 30.85
CA PRO A 128 -20.69 -22.90 31.96
C PRO A 128 -19.82 -24.03 32.54
#